data_AF-A0A098VNR4-F1
#
_entry.id   AF-A0A098VNR4-F1
#
_cell.length_a   1.000
_cell.length_b   1.000
_cell.length_c   1.000
_cell.angle_alpha   90.00
_cell.angle_beta   90.00
_cell.angle_gamma   90.00
#
_symmetry.space_group_name_H-M   'P 1'
#
loop_
_entity.id
_entity.type
_entity.pdbx_description
1 polymer ?
#
loop_
_entity_poly.entity_id
_entity_poly.type
_entity_poly.pdbx_seq_one_letter_code
_entity_poly.pdbx_strand_id
1 'polypeptide(L)'
;MNPNQPAPSSQSAAPSTGPILPKDAVVLSMMMQTLSIHECEPQVIPLLLEYSYRHITDTLIAASSFAEHCGRSPLTEISLHDIRYAIQSLASRISSSSGGACGVPGIRPSRELLLELATRKNAEPFPMSTQLSDGSSNSIAGRTALRLPPDELCLLGQQSHPMSVNPPLHHINK
;
A
#
# COMPACT_ATOMS: atom_id res chain seq x y z
N MET A 1 4.30 -71.18 36.62
CA MET A 1 2.88 -70.91 36.95
C MET A 1 2.86 -69.71 37.90
N ASN A 2 2.28 -68.55 37.61
CA ASN A 2 1.00 -68.26 36.97
C ASN A 2 1.12 -66.99 36.08
N PRO A 3 0.40 -66.89 34.96
CA PRO A 3 0.53 -65.86 33.92
C PRO A 3 -0.59 -64.81 33.99
N ASN A 4 -0.29 -63.53 33.76
CA ASN A 4 -1.20 -62.61 33.06
C ASN A 4 -0.54 -61.25 32.75
N GLN A 5 -0.76 -60.83 31.51
CA GLN A 5 -0.25 -59.71 30.69
C GLN A 5 -0.64 -58.28 31.19
N PRO A 6 -0.29 -57.15 30.53
CA PRO A 6 0.09 -57.02 29.10
C PRO A 6 1.34 -56.18 28.75
N ALA A 7 1.84 -56.47 27.55
CA ALA A 7 2.86 -55.73 26.82
C ALA A 7 2.41 -54.29 26.48
N PRO A 8 3.32 -53.32 26.43
CA PRO A 8 3.03 -52.05 25.79
C PRO A 8 3.00 -52.25 24.27
N SER A 9 1.80 -52.16 23.70
CA SER A 9 1.58 -52.06 22.27
C SER A 9 2.39 -50.91 21.69
N SER A 10 3.36 -51.25 20.84
CA SER A 10 4.08 -50.34 19.95
C SER A 10 3.09 -49.65 19.00
N GLN A 11 2.58 -48.49 19.39
CA GLN A 11 1.92 -47.59 18.46
C GLN A 11 3.02 -46.86 17.68
N SER A 12 3.34 -47.40 16.50
CA SER A 12 3.99 -46.64 15.43
C SER A 12 3.01 -45.55 14.99
N ALA A 13 3.08 -44.38 15.62
CA ALA A 13 2.41 -43.19 15.15
C ALA A 13 3.15 -42.71 13.90
N ALA A 14 2.61 -43.07 12.73
CA ALA A 14 3.02 -42.48 11.46
C ALA A 14 2.99 -40.95 11.57
N PRO A 15 3.96 -40.22 11.01
CA PRO A 15 3.88 -38.77 10.94
C PRO A 15 2.64 -38.42 10.12
N SER A 16 1.67 -37.77 10.75
CA SER A 16 0.54 -37.17 10.05
C SER A 16 1.11 -36.26 8.97
N THR A 17 0.96 -36.66 7.71
CA THR A 17 1.27 -35.84 6.55
C THR A 17 0.26 -34.70 6.53
N GLY A 18 0.49 -33.69 7.38
CA GLY A 18 -0.13 -32.39 7.23
C GLY A 18 0.21 -31.84 5.84
N PRO A 19 -0.59 -30.90 5.32
CA PRO A 19 -0.31 -30.30 4.02
C PRO A 19 1.16 -29.86 3.97
N ILE A 20 1.89 -30.41 3.01
CA ILE A 20 3.34 -30.19 2.84
C ILE A 20 3.50 -28.73 2.44
N LEU A 21 3.64 -27.87 3.43
CA LEU A 21 3.86 -26.45 3.23
C LEU A 21 5.29 -26.29 2.65
N PRO A 22 5.50 -25.48 1.59
CA PRO A 22 6.83 -25.28 1.02
C PRO A 22 7.77 -24.70 2.07
N LYS A 23 9.06 -25.04 1.98
CA LYS A 23 10.08 -24.66 2.98
C LYS A 23 10.08 -23.15 3.27
N ASP A 24 9.94 -22.32 2.24
CA ASP A 24 9.95 -20.87 2.36
C ASP A 24 8.73 -20.33 3.12
N ALA A 25 7.57 -20.99 3.00
CA ALA A 25 6.38 -20.64 3.78
C ALA A 25 6.55 -20.98 5.26
N VAL A 26 7.28 -22.05 5.60
CA VAL A 26 7.63 -22.37 7.00
C VAL A 26 8.53 -21.27 7.57
N VAL A 27 9.52 -20.81 6.82
CA VAL A 27 10.42 -19.72 7.27
C VAL A 27 9.63 -18.41 7.46
N LEU A 28 8.73 -18.05 6.53
CA LEU A 28 7.88 -16.88 6.67
C LEU A 28 6.97 -16.98 7.90
N SER A 29 6.38 -18.15 8.16
CA SER A 29 5.57 -18.36 9.36
C SER A 29 6.35 -18.15 10.66
N MET A 30 7.63 -18.59 10.68
CA MET A 30 8.52 -18.39 11.83
C MET A 30 8.95 -16.92 11.99
N MET A 31 9.15 -16.20 10.88
CA MET A 31 9.38 -14.75 10.91
C MET A 31 8.17 -14.00 11.48
N MET A 32 6.95 -14.35 11.07
CA MET A 32 5.72 -13.74 11.60
C MET A 32 5.54 -14.00 13.10
N GLN A 33 5.88 -15.20 13.57
CA GLN A 33 5.92 -15.52 15.01
C GLN A 33 6.93 -14.65 15.77
N THR A 34 8.10 -14.39 15.19
CA THR A 34 9.12 -13.51 15.79
C THR A 34 8.60 -12.06 15.92
N LEU A 35 7.76 -11.63 14.97
CA LEU A 35 7.10 -10.32 15.00
C LEU A 35 5.86 -10.27 15.92
N SER A 36 5.63 -11.32 16.73
CA SER A 36 4.46 -11.46 17.62
C SER A 36 3.12 -11.45 16.87
N ILE A 37 3.10 -11.88 15.61
CA ILE A 37 1.88 -11.98 14.80
C ILE A 37 1.37 -13.42 14.90
N HIS A 38 0.35 -13.63 15.74
CA HIS A 38 -0.19 -14.96 16.04
C HIS A 38 -1.43 -15.34 15.22
N GLU A 39 -2.20 -14.36 14.74
CA GLU A 39 -3.39 -14.58 13.93
C GLU A 39 -3.27 -13.82 12.61
N CYS A 40 -3.32 -14.55 11.51
CA CYS A 40 -3.26 -13.99 10.16
C CYS A 40 -4.23 -14.69 9.24
N GLU A 41 -4.73 -13.95 8.26
CA GLU A 41 -5.52 -14.51 7.18
C GLU A 41 -4.68 -15.53 6.38
N PRO A 42 -5.23 -16.70 6.02
CA PRO A 42 -4.48 -17.76 5.34
C PRO A 42 -3.88 -17.33 3.98
N GLN A 43 -4.38 -16.26 3.36
CA GLN A 43 -3.88 -15.75 2.09
C GLN A 43 -2.61 -14.89 2.21
N VAL A 44 -2.24 -14.46 3.42
CA VAL A 44 -1.08 -13.58 3.63
C VAL A 44 0.23 -14.27 3.27
N ILE A 45 0.40 -15.54 3.65
CA ILE A 45 1.65 -16.28 3.38
C ILE A 45 1.86 -16.48 1.87
N PRO A 46 0.87 -16.95 1.08
CA PRO A 46 0.98 -17.01 -0.37
C PRO A 46 1.26 -15.66 -1.02
N LEU A 47 0.57 -14.60 -0.60
CA LEU A 47 0.77 -13.25 -1.15
C LEU A 47 2.18 -12.72 -0.86
N LEU A 48 2.68 -12.96 0.35
CA LEU A 48 4.03 -12.57 0.75
C LEU A 48 5.10 -13.33 -0.02
N LEU A 49 4.88 -14.61 -0.30
CA LEU A 49 5.74 -15.40 -1.19
C LEU A 49 5.75 -14.84 -2.61
N GLU A 50 4.57 -14.62 -3.20
CA GLU A 50 4.45 -14.05 -4.55
C GLU A 50 5.16 -12.69 -4.63
N TYR A 51 4.93 -11.84 -3.64
CA TYR A 51 5.61 -10.55 -3.54
C TYR A 51 7.13 -10.71 -3.46
N SER A 52 7.63 -11.62 -2.63
CA SER A 52 9.07 -11.84 -2.44
C SER A 52 9.72 -12.30 -3.75
N TYR A 53 9.13 -13.28 -4.42
CA TYR A 53 9.64 -13.75 -5.71
C TYR A 53 9.62 -12.65 -6.76
N ARG A 54 8.50 -11.93 -6.90
CA ARG A 54 8.39 -10.83 -7.86
C ARG A 54 9.40 -9.70 -7.57
N HIS A 55 9.58 -9.36 -6.30
CA HIS A 55 10.56 -8.36 -5.89
C HIS A 55 12.00 -8.78 -6.21
N ILE A 56 12.36 -10.04 -5.94
CA ILE A 56 13.69 -10.57 -6.24
C ILE A 56 13.91 -10.61 -7.75
N THR A 57 12.94 -11.07 -8.53
CA THR A 57 13.06 -11.10 -10.01
C THR A 57 13.21 -9.69 -10.58
N ASP A 58 12.39 -8.74 -10.13
CA ASP A 58 12.46 -7.34 -10.59
C ASP A 58 13.83 -6.72 -10.24
N THR A 59 14.34 -7.02 -9.04
CA THR A 59 15.66 -6.55 -8.58
C THR A 59 16.79 -7.14 -9.43
N LEU A 60 16.73 -8.43 -9.75
CA LEU A 60 17.76 -9.09 -10.56
C LEU A 60 17.73 -8.61 -12.02
N ILE A 61 16.53 -8.38 -12.59
CA ILE A 61 16.39 -7.80 -13.93
C ILE A 61 17.02 -6.41 -13.98
N ALA A 62 16.72 -5.57 -12.99
CA ALA A 62 17.34 -4.24 -12.89
C ALA A 62 18.86 -4.33 -12.70
N ALA A 63 19.36 -5.22 -11.82
CA ALA A 63 20.79 -5.42 -11.59
C ALA A 63 21.53 -5.89 -12.87
N SER A 64 20.92 -6.81 -13.63
CA SER A 64 21.43 -7.26 -14.93
C SER A 64 21.62 -6.09 -15.90
N SER A 65 20.64 -5.18 -15.97
CA SER A 65 20.75 -4.00 -16.84
C SER A 65 21.88 -3.04 -16.43
N PHE A 66 22.18 -2.95 -15.12
CA PHE A 66 23.31 -2.14 -14.64
C PHE A 66 24.66 -2.80 -14.91
N ALA A 67 24.74 -4.13 -14.86
CA ALA A 67 25.94 -4.87 -15.26
C ALA A 67 26.24 -4.70 -16.75
N GLU A 68 25.21 -4.79 -17.61
CA GLU A 68 25.33 -4.51 -19.05
C GLU A 68 25.82 -3.08 -19.32
N HIS A 69 25.32 -2.09 -18.58
CA HIS A 69 25.77 -0.70 -18.70
C HIS A 69 27.26 -0.52 -18.37
N CYS A 70 27.81 -1.38 -17.51
CA CYS A 70 29.22 -1.40 -17.18
C CYS A 70 30.07 -2.25 -18.14
N GLY A 71 29.48 -2.79 -19.21
CA GLY A 71 30.15 -3.70 -20.15
C GLY A 71 30.47 -5.08 -19.56
N ARG A 72 29.87 -5.44 -18.42
CA ARG A 72 30.03 -6.73 -17.76
C ARG A 72 28.93 -7.70 -18.20
N SER A 73 29.18 -9.00 -18.10
CA SER A 73 28.19 -9.99 -18.56
C SER A 73 26.94 -10.01 -17.64
N PRO A 74 25.72 -9.86 -18.19
CA PRO A 74 24.49 -9.68 -17.41
C PRO A 74 24.14 -10.85 -16.47
N LEU A 75 24.49 -12.07 -16.87
CA LEU A 75 24.06 -13.29 -16.19
C LEU A 75 25.09 -13.87 -15.22
N THR A 76 26.37 -13.51 -15.40
CA THR A 76 27.49 -14.20 -14.72
C THR A 76 28.31 -13.24 -13.85
N GLU A 77 28.31 -11.94 -14.14
CA GLU A 77 29.16 -10.94 -13.49
C GLU A 77 28.37 -9.82 -12.78
N ILE A 78 27.28 -10.20 -12.09
CA ILE A 78 26.52 -9.27 -11.26
C ILE A 78 27.31 -8.95 -9.99
N SER A 79 27.65 -7.68 -9.78
CA SER A 79 28.33 -7.21 -8.57
C SER A 79 27.34 -6.80 -7.47
N LEU A 80 27.82 -6.77 -6.23
CA LEU A 80 27.09 -6.23 -5.08
C LEU A 80 26.62 -4.78 -5.35
N HIS A 81 27.43 -3.99 -6.03
CA HIS A 81 27.09 -2.61 -6.37
C HIS A 81 25.87 -2.52 -7.28
N ASP A 82 25.74 -3.43 -8.24
CA ASP A 82 24.62 -3.45 -9.19
C ASP A 82 23.32 -3.82 -8.47
N ILE A 83 23.38 -4.75 -7.51
CA ILE A 83 22.23 -5.12 -6.65
C ILE A 83 21.83 -3.96 -5.74
N ARG A 84 22.81 -3.29 -5.10
CA ARG A 84 22.52 -2.12 -4.24
C ARG A 84 21.84 -1.01 -5.03
N TYR A 85 22.35 -0.72 -6.23
CA TYR A 85 21.79 0.30 -7.09
C TYR A 85 20.39 -0.07 -7.60
N ALA A 86 20.17 -1.36 -7.92
CA ALA A 86 18.85 -1.87 -8.28
C ALA A 86 17.82 -1.73 -7.16
N ILE A 87 18.18 -2.04 -5.92
CA ILE A 87 17.30 -1.85 -4.77
C ILE A 87 16.98 -0.37 -4.57
N GLN A 88 17.99 0.50 -4.67
CA GLN A 88 17.80 1.96 -4.54
C GLN A 88 16.90 2.53 -5.64
N SER A 89 17.08 2.11 -6.89
CA SER A 89 16.25 2.58 -8.00
C SER A 89 14.80 2.11 -7.86
N LEU A 90 14.59 0.87 -7.42
CA LEU A 90 13.26 0.32 -7.19
C LEU A 90 12.55 0.98 -6.01
N ALA A 91 13.28 1.33 -4.95
CA ALA A 91 12.74 2.13 -3.83
C ALA A 91 12.35 3.55 -4.27
N SER A 92 13.15 4.18 -5.14
CA SER A 92 12.84 5.49 -5.71
C SER A 92 11.58 5.45 -6.61
N ARG A 93 11.45 4.40 -7.42
CA ARG A 93 10.23 4.11 -8.21
C ARG A 93 8.99 4.02 -7.32
N ILE A 94 9.06 3.26 -6.23
CA ILE A 94 7.90 3.06 -5.34
C ILE A 94 7.51 4.37 -4.64
N SER A 95 8.52 5.19 -4.30
CA SER A 95 8.33 6.52 -3.71
C SER A 95 7.62 7.50 -4.65
N SER A 96 7.81 7.33 -5.96
CA SER A 96 7.21 8.17 -7.00
C SER A 96 5.87 7.63 -7.52
N SER A 97 5.70 6.30 -7.54
CA SER A 97 4.50 5.65 -8.07
C SER A 97 3.34 5.50 -7.07
N SER A 98 3.61 5.65 -5.77
CA SER A 98 2.56 5.67 -4.74
C SER A 98 2.68 6.96 -3.95
N GLY A 99 1.70 7.86 -4.12
CA GLY A 99 1.70 9.15 -3.46
C GLY A 99 1.81 9.00 -1.94
N GLY A 100 2.99 9.32 -1.40
CA GLY A 100 3.26 9.85 -0.06
C GLY A 100 2.71 9.16 1.20
N ALA A 101 1.94 8.07 1.11
CA ALA A 101 1.08 7.61 2.22
C ALA A 101 1.14 6.11 2.52
N CYS A 102 1.90 5.31 1.77
CA CYS A 102 2.10 3.91 2.15
C CYS A 102 3.25 3.83 3.15
N GLY A 103 2.93 3.48 4.41
CA GLY A 103 3.82 3.46 5.57
C GLY A 103 4.95 2.41 5.53
N VAL A 104 5.70 2.37 4.44
CA VAL A 104 6.94 1.60 4.36
C VAL A 104 8.00 2.32 5.23
N PRO A 105 8.60 1.66 6.23
CA PRO A 105 9.61 2.26 7.08
C PRO A 105 10.87 2.54 6.22
N GLY A 106 11.05 3.81 5.85
CA GLY A 106 12.15 4.27 5.00
C GLY A 106 11.79 5.42 4.06
N ILE A 107 10.50 5.65 3.79
CA ILE A 107 10.02 6.67 2.85
C ILE A 107 8.99 7.58 3.55
N ARG A 108 9.39 8.18 4.68
CA ARG A 108 8.67 9.34 5.23
C ARG A 108 9.33 10.58 4.64
N PRO A 109 8.58 11.55 4.07
CA PRO A 109 9.17 12.81 3.65
C PRO A 109 9.96 13.39 4.83
N SER A 110 11.14 13.95 4.54
CA SER A 110 12.05 14.39 5.61
C SER A 110 11.31 15.36 6.53
N ARG A 111 11.56 15.22 7.84
CA ARG A 111 10.94 16.08 8.85
C ARG A 111 11.20 17.56 8.53
N GLU A 112 12.39 17.88 8.02
CA GLU A 112 12.77 19.23 7.60
C GLU A 112 11.87 19.80 6.51
N LEU A 113 11.59 19.01 5.45
CA LEU A 113 10.67 19.39 4.38
C LEU A 113 9.27 19.70 4.97
N LEU A 114 8.77 18.82 5.84
CA LEU A 114 7.46 19.01 6.45
C LEU A 114 7.40 20.25 7.36
N LEU A 115 8.48 20.54 8.10
CA LEU A 115 8.58 21.76 8.89
C LEU A 115 8.64 23.00 7.99
N GLU A 116 9.42 22.99 6.90
CA GLU A 116 9.50 24.10 5.95
C GLU A 116 8.11 24.41 5.37
N LEU A 117 7.40 23.37 4.89
CA LEU A 117 6.03 23.50 4.39
C LEU A 117 5.08 24.03 5.46
N ALA A 118 5.17 23.50 6.69
CA ALA A 118 4.34 23.96 7.80
C ALA A 118 4.63 25.42 8.13
N THR A 119 5.90 25.84 8.21
CA THR A 119 6.24 27.25 8.47
C THR A 119 5.74 28.17 7.36
N ARG A 120 5.84 27.73 6.10
CA ARG A 120 5.35 28.51 4.95
C ARG A 120 3.83 28.62 4.94
N LYS A 121 3.11 27.54 5.25
CA LYS A 121 1.64 27.55 5.27
C LYS A 121 1.08 28.26 6.50
N ASN A 122 1.72 28.09 7.66
CA ASN A 122 1.31 28.71 8.92
C ASN A 122 1.70 30.20 9.02
N ALA A 123 2.56 30.70 8.12
CA ALA A 123 2.87 32.13 8.01
C ALA A 123 1.70 32.95 7.42
N GLU A 124 0.77 32.29 6.72
CA GLU A 124 -0.47 32.93 6.26
C GLU A 124 -1.38 33.18 7.47
N PRO A 125 -1.74 34.43 7.78
CA PRO A 125 -2.63 34.70 8.90
C PRO A 125 -3.98 34.02 8.65
N PHE A 126 -4.58 33.48 9.72
CA PHE A 126 -5.92 32.93 9.61
C PHE A 126 -6.85 33.98 9.00
N PRO A 127 -7.74 33.60 8.06
CA PRO A 127 -8.74 34.52 7.57
C PRO A 127 -9.51 35.03 8.78
N MET A 128 -9.51 36.35 8.98
CA MET A 128 -10.25 36.94 10.10
C MET A 128 -11.68 36.41 10.02
N SER A 129 -12.23 35.92 11.12
CA SER A 129 -13.61 35.47 11.25
C SER A 129 -14.60 36.65 11.20
N THR A 130 -14.33 37.63 10.35
CA THR A 130 -15.09 38.84 10.09
C THR A 130 -15.21 39.02 8.58
N GLN A 131 -16.12 38.24 7.99
CA GLN A 131 -16.81 38.67 6.78
C GLN A 131 -18.30 38.74 7.13
N LEU A 132 -18.59 39.67 8.05
CA LEU A 132 -19.77 40.51 8.03
C LEU A 132 -19.44 41.68 7.09
N SER A 133 -19.69 41.53 5.81
CA SER A 133 -19.83 42.66 4.90
C SER A 133 -20.82 42.34 3.78
N ASP A 134 -21.92 41.68 4.14
CA ASP A 134 -23.17 41.84 3.40
C ASP A 134 -24.05 42.65 4.35
N GLY A 135 -24.33 43.90 3.98
CA GLY A 135 -25.11 44.85 4.78
C GLY A 135 -26.57 44.43 4.93
N SER A 136 -26.85 43.36 5.68
CA SER A 136 -28.19 42.98 6.10
C SER A 136 -28.22 42.74 7.61
N SER A 137 -28.74 43.77 8.29
CA SER A 137 -29.21 43.90 9.67
C SER A 137 -29.04 42.72 10.66
N ASN A 138 -28.30 43.02 11.73
CA ASN A 138 -28.60 42.74 13.14
C ASN A 138 -29.07 41.32 13.53
N SER A 139 -28.16 40.48 14.01
CA SER A 139 -27.98 40.30 15.46
C SER A 139 -26.86 39.31 15.78
N ILE A 140 -26.03 39.72 16.73
CA ILE A 140 -25.00 38.94 17.41
C ILE A 140 -25.72 38.04 18.43
N ALA A 141 -26.16 36.86 18.02
CA ALA A 141 -26.48 35.71 18.89
C ALA A 141 -26.89 34.52 18.02
N GLY A 142 -26.07 33.46 17.94
CA GLY A 142 -26.54 32.15 17.47
C GLY A 142 -26.04 31.65 16.12
N ARG A 143 -24.95 32.18 15.55
CA ARG A 143 -24.34 31.57 14.34
C ARG A 143 -23.42 30.41 14.70
N THR A 144 -23.98 29.35 15.26
CA THR A 144 -23.37 28.01 15.36
C THR A 144 -23.55 27.23 14.06
N ALA A 145 -23.40 27.90 12.90
CA ALA A 145 -23.64 27.31 11.59
C ALA A 145 -22.33 27.15 10.83
N LEU A 146 -22.15 26.01 10.17
CA LEU A 146 -21.03 25.72 9.28
C LEU A 146 -21.02 26.75 8.13
N ARG A 147 -19.92 27.50 8.00
CA ARG A 147 -19.72 28.37 6.83
C ARG A 147 -19.30 27.50 5.66
N LEU A 148 -20.25 27.22 4.79
CA LEU A 148 -20.01 26.49 3.56
C LEU A 148 -19.13 27.36 2.63
N PRO A 149 -18.22 26.74 1.85
CA PRO A 149 -17.59 27.42 0.70
C PRO A 149 -18.66 28.00 -0.24
N PRO A 150 -18.32 28.94 -1.15
CA PRO A 150 -19.25 29.35 -2.20
C PRO A 150 -19.79 28.12 -2.96
N ASP A 151 -21.02 28.21 -3.44
CA ASP A 151 -21.74 27.06 -4.03
C ASP A 151 -20.99 26.42 -5.22
N GLU A 152 -20.16 27.19 -5.94
CA GLU A 152 -19.29 26.71 -7.03
C GLU A 152 -18.18 25.77 -6.57
N LEU A 153 -17.75 25.90 -5.31
CA LEU A 153 -16.76 25.03 -4.67
C LEU A 153 -17.42 23.93 -3.82
N CYS A 154 -18.74 23.93 -3.73
CA CYS A 154 -19.49 22.88 -3.05
C CYS A 154 -19.71 21.72 -4.01
N LEU A 155 -19.31 20.52 -3.59
CA LEU A 155 -19.76 19.28 -4.23
C LEU A 155 -21.24 19.07 -3.89
N LEU A 156 -22.10 19.90 -4.50
CA LEU A 156 -23.53 19.68 -4.51
C LEU A 156 -23.73 18.35 -5.25
N GLY A 157 -24.38 17.37 -4.61
CA GLY A 157 -24.64 16.03 -5.16
C GLY A 157 -25.55 16.01 -6.40
N GLN A 158 -25.49 17.04 -7.23
CA GLN A 158 -26.07 17.13 -8.56
C GLN A 158 -25.35 16.13 -9.45
N GLN A 159 -26.06 15.10 -9.90
CA GLN A 159 -25.60 14.32 -11.06
C GLN A 159 -25.72 15.20 -12.31
N SER A 160 -24.76 16.07 -12.57
CA SER A 160 -24.69 16.89 -13.78
C SER A 160 -23.90 16.18 -14.88
N HIS A 161 -24.34 14.97 -15.24
CA HIS A 161 -24.32 14.57 -16.63
C HIS A 161 -25.77 14.57 -17.11
N PRO A 162 -26.25 15.58 -17.86
CA PRO A 162 -27.40 15.33 -18.71
C PRO A 162 -26.95 14.22 -19.66
N MET A 163 -27.47 13.01 -19.45
CA MET A 163 -27.44 11.97 -20.48
C MET A 163 -27.83 12.64 -21.79
N SER A 164 -26.88 12.68 -22.73
CA SER A 164 -27.16 13.11 -24.09
C SER A 164 -28.25 12.19 -24.61
N VAL A 165 -29.48 12.71 -24.67
CA VAL A 165 -30.61 12.02 -25.27
C VAL A 165 -30.26 11.89 -26.75
N ASN A 166 -29.76 10.71 -27.14
CA ASN A 166 -29.62 10.38 -28.55
C ASN A 166 -30.98 10.61 -29.22
N PRO A 167 -31.05 11.43 -30.29
CA PRO A 167 -32.31 11.63 -30.99
C PRO A 167 -32.81 10.27 -31.52
N PRO A 168 -34.12 9.98 -31.47
CA PRO A 168 -34.66 8.70 -31.90
C PRO A 168 -34.36 8.51 -33.40
N LEU A 169 -33.83 7.34 -33.76
CA LEU A 169 -33.69 6.93 -35.15
C LEU A 169 -35.08 6.97 -35.80
N HIS A 170 -35.25 7.86 -36.79
CA HIS A 170 -36.43 7.84 -37.64
C HIS A 170 -36.57 6.43 -38.24
N HIS A 171 -37.70 5.79 -37.95
CA HIS A 171 -38.15 4.57 -38.59
C HIS A 171 -38.00 4.69 -40.11
N ILE A 172 -37.11 3.90 -40.69
CA ILE A 172 -37.19 3.52 -42.10
C ILE A 172 -38.45 2.66 -42.20
N ASN A 173 -39.52 3.24 -42.74
CA ASN A 173 -40.72 2.49 -43.09
C ASN A 173 -41.28 2.97 -44.42
N LYS A 174 -40.70 2.46 -45.51
CA LYS A 174 -41.34 1.84 -46.69
C LYS A 174 -40.38 1.82 -47.87
#